data_AF-A0A085YXV9-F1
#
_entry.id   AF-A0A085YXV9-F1
#
_cell.length_a   1.000
_cell.length_b   1.000
_cell.length_c   1.000
_cell.angle_alpha   90.00
_cell.angle_beta   90.00
_cell.angle_gamma   90.00
#
_symmetry.space_group_name_H-M   'P 1'
#
loop_
_entity.id
_entity.type
_entity.pdbx_description
1 polymer ?
#
loop_
_entity_poly.entity_id
_entity_poly.type
_entity_poly.pdbx_seq_one_letter_code
_entity_poly.pdbx_strand_id
1 'polypeptide(L)'
;MLSPINFRIKIDSPDGKEILYSNIYEICQGCPEVGKLSIDGNVIKKEVFGGPLLYDNGFIYVPCFKRKWFNSGFYLAKINTSTLEVIMISEMYQIIDLIKIVDHSIYFYDSLEQSEIREIPLK
;
A
#
# COMPACT_ATOMS: atom_id res chain seq x y z
N MET A 1 -8.69 -14.70 1.73
CA MET A 1 -7.59 -14.06 2.47
C MET A 1 -7.15 -12.87 1.63
N LEU A 2 -7.05 -11.66 2.20
CA LEU A 2 -6.57 -10.51 1.42
C LEU A 2 -5.07 -10.68 1.18
N SER A 3 -4.61 -10.33 -0.02
CA SER A 3 -3.22 -10.48 -0.44
C SER A 3 -2.87 -9.40 -1.48
N PRO A 4 -1.61 -9.28 -1.88
CA PRO A 4 -1.23 -8.38 -2.96
C PRO A 4 -1.91 -8.70 -4.31
N ILE A 5 -2.39 -9.93 -4.49
CA ILE A 5 -3.07 -10.40 -5.71
C ILE A 5 -4.57 -10.07 -5.70
N ASN A 6 -5.17 -9.90 -4.52
CA ASN A 6 -6.58 -9.55 -4.37
C ASN A 6 -6.81 -8.93 -2.98
N PHE A 7 -7.18 -7.65 -2.95
CA PHE A 7 -7.42 -6.89 -1.73
C PHE A 7 -8.74 -6.10 -1.80
N ARG A 8 -9.16 -5.55 -0.65
CA ARG A 8 -10.39 -4.76 -0.58
C ARG A 8 -10.24 -3.46 -1.37
N ILE A 9 -11.07 -3.29 -2.39
CA ILE A 9 -11.07 -2.09 -3.22
C ILE A 9 -11.81 -0.90 -2.57
N LYS A 10 -12.74 -1.15 -1.64
CA LYS A 10 -13.43 -0.12 -0.87
C LYS A 10 -13.26 -0.40 0.62
N ILE A 11 -12.80 0.60 1.37
CA ILE A 11 -12.48 0.50 2.78
C ILE A 11 -13.01 1.76 3.46
N ASP A 12 -13.79 1.59 4.52
CA ASP A 12 -14.13 2.68 5.43
C ASP A 12 -13.12 2.66 6.58
N SER A 13 -12.41 3.77 6.80
CA SER A 13 -11.45 3.87 7.90
C SER A 13 -12.16 4.08 9.25
N PRO A 14 -11.48 3.78 10.38
CA PRO A 14 -12.03 4.03 11.72
C PRO A 14 -12.45 5.47 12.01
N ASP A 15 -11.86 6.46 11.35
CA ASP A 15 -12.23 7.88 11.45
C ASP A 15 -13.28 8.33 10.42
N GLY A 16 -13.88 7.38 9.70
CA GLY A 16 -15.02 7.62 8.81
C GLY A 16 -14.66 8.12 7.42
N LYS A 17 -13.41 7.95 6.96
CA LYS A 17 -12.98 8.27 5.59
C LYS A 17 -13.33 7.13 4.65
N GLU A 18 -13.81 7.49 3.46
CA GLU A 18 -13.98 6.52 2.37
C GLU A 18 -12.66 6.39 1.60
N ILE A 19 -12.08 5.20 1.58
CA ILE A 19 -10.89 4.87 0.80
C ILE A 19 -11.31 3.95 -0.35
N LEU A 20 -11.02 4.38 -1.58
CA LEU A 20 -11.43 3.65 -2.78
C LEU A 20 -10.25 3.46 -3.72
N TYR A 21 -10.09 2.23 -4.18
CA TYR A 21 -9.27 1.89 -5.32
C TYR A 21 -10.10 1.91 -6.61
N SER A 22 -9.57 2.55 -7.65
CA SER A 22 -10.15 2.59 -8.99
C SER A 22 -9.10 2.27 -10.05
N ASN A 23 -9.53 1.90 -11.26
CA ASN A 23 -8.64 1.55 -12.37
C ASN A 23 -7.63 0.46 -11.97
N ILE A 24 -8.11 -0.60 -11.31
CA ILE A 24 -7.30 -1.74 -10.89
C ILE A 24 -6.82 -2.52 -12.12
N TYR A 25 -5.57 -2.95 -12.11
CA TYR A 25 -4.99 -3.87 -13.08
C TYR A 25 -3.88 -4.69 -12.43
N GLU A 26 -3.63 -5.90 -12.94
CA GLU A 26 -2.47 -6.70 -12.55
C GLU A 26 -1.20 -6.15 -13.22
N ILE A 27 -0.08 -6.07 -12.49
CA ILE A 27 1.21 -5.61 -13.05
C ILE A 27 1.67 -6.51 -14.21
N CYS A 28 1.44 -7.81 -14.05
CA CYS A 28 1.62 -8.91 -14.99
C CYS A 28 0.67 -10.04 -14.59
N GLN A 29 0.42 -11.00 -15.48
CA GLN A 29 -0.51 -12.10 -15.21
C GLN A 29 -0.12 -12.87 -13.93
N GLY A 30 -1.03 -12.89 -12.95
CA GLY A 30 -0.80 -13.55 -11.65
C GLY A 30 0.12 -12.79 -10.69
N CYS A 31 0.46 -11.54 -11.00
CA CYS A 31 1.23 -10.64 -10.14
C CYS A 31 0.29 -9.74 -9.31
N PRO A 32 0.82 -8.98 -8.34
CA PRO A 32 -0.01 -8.08 -7.54
C PRO A 32 -0.86 -7.11 -8.38
N GLU A 33 -2.06 -6.84 -7.86
CA GLU A 33 -2.98 -5.83 -8.39
C GLU A 33 -2.55 -4.44 -7.91
N VAL A 34 -2.73 -3.44 -8.77
CA VAL A 34 -2.48 -2.04 -8.44
C VAL A 34 -3.53 -1.13 -9.07
N GLY A 35 -3.79 0.03 -8.46
CA GLY A 35 -4.67 1.04 -9.03
C GLY A 35 -4.51 2.43 -8.42
N LYS A 36 -5.44 3.32 -8.76
CA LYS A 36 -5.52 4.66 -8.19
C LYS A 36 -6.24 4.62 -6.85
N LEU A 37 -5.69 5.33 -5.87
CA LEU A 37 -6.30 5.46 -4.55
C LEU A 37 -6.96 6.84 -4.42
N SER A 38 -8.18 6.89 -3.90
CA SER A 38 -8.83 8.11 -3.47
C SER A 38 -9.24 8.04 -2.00
N ILE A 39 -9.30 9.21 -1.36
CA ILE A 39 -9.78 9.39 0.01
C ILE A 39 -10.88 10.45 -0.04
N ASP A 40 -12.09 10.11 0.40
CA ASP A 40 -13.30 10.94 0.30
C ASP A 40 -13.51 11.48 -1.13
N GLY A 41 -13.33 10.61 -2.13
CA GLY A 41 -13.42 10.96 -3.55
C GLY A 41 -12.24 11.74 -4.13
N ASN A 42 -11.29 12.21 -3.31
CA ASN A 42 -10.11 12.92 -3.78
C ASN A 42 -9.01 11.95 -4.21
N VAL A 43 -8.74 11.88 -5.51
CA VAL A 43 -7.73 10.96 -6.08
C VAL A 43 -6.31 11.45 -5.78
N ILE A 44 -5.49 10.56 -5.25
CA ILE A 44 -4.05 10.78 -5.07
C ILE A 44 -3.36 10.66 -6.43
N LYS A 45 -2.92 11.79 -6.97
CA LYS A 45 -2.42 11.93 -8.35
C LYS A 45 -0.99 11.40 -8.46
N LYS A 46 -0.60 10.92 -9.64
CA LYS A 46 0.75 10.45 -10.07
C LYS A 46 1.16 9.05 -9.63
N GLU A 47 0.76 8.61 -8.45
CA GLU A 47 1.11 7.27 -7.92
C GLU A 47 0.13 6.18 -8.38
N VAL A 48 0.55 4.93 -8.23
CA VAL A 48 -0.30 3.74 -8.34
C VAL A 48 0.00 2.88 -7.12
N PHE A 49 -1.04 2.33 -6.51
CA PHE A 49 -0.96 1.68 -5.21
C PHE A 49 -1.46 0.25 -5.31
N GLY A 50 -0.76 -0.68 -4.67
CA GLY A 50 -1.24 -2.03 -4.41
C GLY A 50 -1.97 -2.12 -3.07
N GLY A 51 -2.23 -3.34 -2.63
CA GLY A 51 -2.76 -3.62 -1.30
C GLY A 51 -2.16 -4.90 -0.71
N PRO A 52 -2.62 -5.33 0.48
CA PRO A 52 -3.55 -4.61 1.34
C PRO A 52 -2.95 -3.30 1.90
N LEU A 53 -3.80 -2.41 2.43
CA LEU A 53 -3.37 -1.22 3.16
C LEU A 53 -3.63 -1.37 4.66
N LEU A 54 -2.91 -0.60 5.47
CA LEU A 54 -3.14 -0.44 6.89
C LEU A 54 -3.50 1.02 7.19
N TYR A 55 -4.36 1.23 8.18
CA TYR A 55 -4.72 2.55 8.68
C TYR A 55 -4.25 2.67 10.13
N ASP A 56 -3.61 3.79 10.48
CA ASP A 56 -3.29 4.14 11.85
C ASP A 56 -3.23 5.67 12.01
N ASN A 57 -3.91 6.20 13.03
CA ASN A 57 -3.83 7.61 13.46
C ASN A 57 -3.90 8.67 12.34
N GLY A 58 -4.88 8.55 11.43
CA GLY A 58 -5.04 9.50 10.32
C GLY A 58 -4.07 9.30 9.15
N PHE A 59 -3.29 8.21 9.17
CA PHE A 59 -2.39 7.82 8.09
C PHE A 59 -2.79 6.48 7.48
N ILE A 60 -2.60 6.37 6.18
CA ILE A 60 -2.67 5.10 5.44
C ILE A 60 -1.24 4.68 5.10
N TYR A 61 -0.96 3.40 5.31
CA TYR A 61 0.26 2.74 4.87
C TYR A 61 -0.08 1.75 3.77
N VAL A 62 0.56 1.90 2.62
CA VAL A 62 0.14 1.17 1.42
C VAL A 62 1.32 0.92 0.47
N PRO A 63 1.38 -0.24 -0.21
CA PRO A 63 2.36 -0.47 -1.27
C PRO A 63 2.16 0.53 -2.42
N CYS A 64 3.21 1.24 -2.80
CA CYS A 64 3.24 2.15 -3.94
C CYS A 64 4.13 1.59 -5.03
N PHE A 65 3.54 1.25 -6.17
CA PHE A 65 4.25 0.67 -7.30
C PHE A 65 4.98 1.74 -8.10
N LYS A 66 6.26 1.50 -8.40
CA LYS A 66 7.08 2.37 -9.24
C LYS A 66 7.83 1.52 -10.27
N ARG A 67 7.83 1.96 -11.53
CA ARG A 67 8.69 1.44 -12.60
C ARG A 67 9.82 2.42 -12.85
N LYS A 68 11.05 1.94 -12.79
CA LYS A 68 12.27 2.61 -13.28
C LYS A 68 12.78 1.85 -14.51
N TRP A 69 13.82 2.37 -15.16
CA TRP A 69 14.24 1.89 -16.48
C TRP A 69 14.67 0.42 -16.53
N PHE A 70 15.25 -0.10 -15.43
CA PHE A 70 15.75 -1.48 -15.34
C PHE A 70 15.14 -2.30 -14.19
N ASN A 71 14.29 -1.70 -13.37
CA ASN A 71 13.63 -2.40 -12.26
C ASN A 71 12.26 -1.81 -11.95
N SER A 72 11.40 -2.64 -11.39
CA SER A 72 10.11 -2.25 -10.86
C SER A 72 9.87 -2.92 -9.53
N GLY A 73 9.08 -2.28 -8.68
CA GLY A 73 8.74 -2.82 -7.38
C GLY A 73 7.87 -1.86 -6.60
N PHE A 74 7.76 -2.14 -5.31
CA PHE A 74 6.95 -1.40 -4.36
C PHE A 74 7.81 -0.70 -3.33
N TYR A 75 7.43 0.54 -3.05
CA TYR A 75 7.83 1.24 -1.85
C TYR A 75 6.65 1.23 -0.87
N LEU A 76 6.92 1.20 0.43
CA LEU A 76 5.89 1.48 1.42
C LEU A 76 5.65 2.99 1.45
N ALA A 77 4.43 3.41 1.13
CA ALA A 77 4.01 4.80 1.21
C ALA A 77 3.22 5.05 2.50
N LYS A 78 3.53 6.15 3.20
CA LYS A 78 2.72 6.76 4.24
C LYS A 78 1.94 7.91 3.63
N ILE A 79 0.62 7.90 3.80
CA ILE A 79 -0.28 8.88 3.22
C ILE A 79 -1.03 9.57 4.36
N ASN A 80 -0.95 10.89 4.43
CA ASN A 80 -1.79 11.67 5.33
C ASN A 80 -3.21 11.76 4.75
N THR A 81 -4.20 11.22 5.48
CA THR A 81 -5.59 11.16 4.98
C THR A 81 -6.28 12.53 4.87
N SER A 82 -5.76 13.55 5.55
CA SER A 82 -6.30 14.91 5.52
C SER A 82 -5.66 15.77 4.43
N THR A 83 -4.34 15.64 4.20
CA THR A 83 -3.61 16.47 3.23
C THR A 83 -3.35 15.77 1.90
N LEU A 84 -3.53 14.45 1.84
CA LEU A 84 -3.16 13.57 0.73
C LEU A 84 -1.66 13.57 0.40
N GLU A 85 -0.83 14.08 1.31
CA GLU A 85 0.62 14.03 1.18
C GLU A 85 1.10 12.59 1.23
N VAL A 86 1.96 12.22 0.28
CA VAL A 86 2.52 10.86 0.14
C VAL A 86 4.02 10.92 0.39
N ILE A 87 4.49 10.12 1.35
CA ILE A 87 5.92 9.96 1.68
C ILE A 87 6.30 8.49 1.52
N MET A 88 7.36 8.20 0.79
CA MET A 88 7.93 6.85 0.73
C MET A 88 8.80 6.62 1.96
N ILE A 89 8.53 5.57 2.73
CA ILE A 89 9.19 5.29 4.02
C ILE A 89 10.04 4.01 4.01
N SER A 90 10.26 3.41 2.85
CA SER A 90 11.07 2.21 2.69
C SER A 90 12.01 2.30 1.48
N GLU A 91 12.88 1.30 1.33
CA GLU A 91 13.49 0.96 0.05
C GLU A 91 12.49 0.24 -0.89
N MET A 92 12.96 -0.21 -2.05
CA MET A 92 12.12 -0.93 -3.02
C MET A 92 12.14 -2.43 -2.73
N TYR A 93 10.96 -3.04 -2.63
CA TYR A 93 10.76 -4.48 -2.56
C TYR A 93 10.07 -4.99 -3.83
N GLN A 94 10.19 -6.28 -4.13
CA GLN A 94 9.42 -6.89 -5.21
C GLN A 94 7.93 -6.94 -4.87
N ILE A 95 7.62 -7.18 -3.59
CA ILE A 95 6.27 -7.27 -3.03
C ILE A 95 6.28 -6.62 -1.65
N ILE A 96 5.14 -6.07 -1.24
CA ILE A 96 4.88 -5.66 0.13
C ILE A 96 3.50 -6.20 0.49
N ASP A 97 3.45 -7.25 1.31
CA ASP A 97 2.20 -7.80 1.85
C ASP A 97 2.06 -7.39 3.31
N LEU A 98 1.28 -6.33 3.55
CA LEU A 98 1.15 -5.71 4.87
C LEU A 98 0.40 -6.63 5.85
N ILE A 99 0.99 -6.86 7.02
CA ILE A 99 0.43 -7.71 8.07
C ILE A 99 -0.27 -6.86 9.14
N LYS A 100 0.49 -5.97 9.80
CA LYS A 100 0.00 -5.20 10.96
C LYS A 100 0.93 -4.04 11.34
N ILE A 101 0.40 -3.12 12.15
CA ILE A 101 1.15 -2.12 12.90
C ILE A 101 1.13 -2.53 14.38
N VAL A 102 2.30 -2.64 15.01
CA VAL A 102 2.46 -2.94 16.44
C VAL A 102 3.65 -2.14 16.96
N ASP A 103 3.56 -1.55 18.14
CA ASP A 103 4.66 -0.86 18.81
C ASP A 103 5.41 0.16 17.92
N HIS A 104 4.64 0.91 17.12
CA HIS A 104 5.15 1.92 16.18
C HIS A 104 6.02 1.32 15.06
N SER A 105 5.84 0.04 14.73
CA SER A 105 6.49 -0.63 13.60
C SER A 105 5.46 -1.24 12.66
N ILE A 106 5.77 -1.23 11.37
CA ILE A 106 5.01 -1.93 10.33
C ILE A 106 5.68 -3.26 10.03
N TYR A 107 4.89 -4.32 10.02
CA TYR A 107 5.32 -5.67 9.68
C TYR A 107 4.70 -6.12 8.36
N PHE A 108 5.51 -6.70 7.47
CA PHE A 108 5.08 -7.15 6.15
C PHE A 108 5.94 -8.31 5.63
N TYR A 109 5.44 -9.04 4.63
CA TYR A 109 6.24 -9.97 3.83
C TYR A 109 6.74 -9.30 2.55
N ASP A 110 7.97 -9.63 2.13
CA ASP A 110 8.57 -9.14 0.90
C ASP A 110 8.54 -10.15 -0.27
N SER A 111 7.87 -11.28 -0.07
CA SER A 111 7.66 -12.36 -1.05
C SER A 111 6.25 -12.96 -0.95
N LEU A 112 5.76 -13.61 -2.01
CA LEU A 112 4.44 -14.27 -2.00
C LEU A 112 4.45 -15.54 -1.13
N GLU A 113 5.60 -16.15 -0.96
CA GLU A 113 5.79 -17.34 -0.14
C GLU A 113 5.65 -17.03 1.37
N GLN A 114 5.66 -15.74 1.73
CA GLN A 114 5.54 -15.26 3.11
C GLN A 114 6.55 -15.92 4.06
N SER A 115 7.80 -16.08 3.58
CA SER A 115 8.85 -16.82 4.28
C SER A 115 9.56 -16.00 5.36
N GLU A 116 9.70 -14.68 5.17
CA GLU A 116 10.39 -13.78 6.09
C GLU A 116 9.54 -12.55 6.40
N ILE A 117 9.47 -12.17 7.68
CA ILE A 117 8.81 -10.93 8.11
C ILE A 117 9.85 -9.81 8.12
N ARG A 118 9.52 -8.71 7.43
CA ARG A 118 10.24 -7.44 7.48
C ARG A 118 9.58 -6.51 8.48
N GLU A 119 10.38 -5.61 9.04
CA GLU A 119 9.95 -4.59 10.00
C GLU A 119 10.45 -3.21 9.55
N ILE A 120 9.57 -2.21 9.57
CA ILE A 120 9.93 -0.80 9.40
C ILE A 120 9.42 -0.01 10.61
N PRO A 121 10.34 0.56 11.42
CA PRO A 121 9.97 1.49 12.48
C PRO A 121 9.39 2.79 11.90
N LEU A 122 8.26 3.21 12.45
CA LEU A 122 7.63 4.50 12.19
C LEU A 122 8.30 5.57 13.05
N LYS A 123 8.98 6.50 12.37
CA LYS A 123 9.55 7.71 12.99
C LYS A 123 8.56 8.86 12.94
#